data_AF-A0A146FYY7-F1
#
_entry.id   AF-A0A146FYY7-F1
#
_cell.length_a   1.000
_cell.length_b   1.000
_cell.length_c   1.000
_cell.angle_alpha   90.00
_cell.angle_beta   90.00
_cell.angle_gamma   90.00
#
_symmetry.space_group_name_H-M   'P 1'
#
loop_
_entity.id
_entity.type
_entity.pdbx_description
1 polymer ?
#
loop_
_entity_poly.entity_id
_entity_poly.type
_entity_poly.pdbx_seq_one_letter_code
_entity_poly.pdbx_strand_id
1 'polypeptide(L)'
;MPPKTYWCQVPHCKASYQRKEHLRRHEAQHTQQQLRQCPACTQKFRRSDTFRRHMQNIHGVNDMPDIKHACAHCRKQKSRCQGGPPCNNCLRRGIHCSLERRPETPPVDPPDPPRMLQSPPARPETDESDQESHFIGIYFNEFHPRWPFVHKGSFGDHEAPLLVKSMLVLGLWMSKQRKYQSKAIDLHNVLGSAIRQQTDAWDASIADASSTCKWPISTYQAILLHIIFAGLYRGGGELDLDLKPSLAPADADLLERLVISCKKLGMFYYPNILEHYANNIVPGFSWVSIEDVKRFNLALFRVCRAFGFLDTKEGINITGKISGTLHACDLQFPPLKNTLLWKAVTKDEWESAATADMDRHSIDDPLPQEWISNSADVVELVVTGFPLD
;
A
#
# COMPACT_ATOMS: atom_id res chain seq x y z
N MET A 1 39.53 -43.07 -16.42
CA MET A 1 38.42 -42.26 -16.99
C MET A 1 38.79 -40.79 -16.87
N PRO A 2 38.46 -39.92 -17.84
CA PRO A 2 38.64 -38.48 -17.71
C PRO A 2 37.70 -37.91 -16.63
N PRO A 3 38.09 -36.82 -15.92
CA PRO A 3 37.26 -36.25 -14.86
C PRO A 3 36.03 -35.52 -15.44
N LYS A 4 34.85 -35.75 -14.86
CA LYS A 4 33.60 -35.09 -15.27
C LYS A 4 33.66 -33.60 -14.95
N THR A 5 33.98 -32.81 -15.97
CA THR A 5 33.99 -31.35 -15.92
C THR A 5 32.57 -30.82 -16.14
N TYR A 6 32.10 -29.95 -15.25
CA TYR A 6 30.79 -29.31 -15.31
C TYR A 6 30.91 -27.91 -15.92
N TRP A 7 30.04 -27.55 -16.86
CA TRP A 7 30.13 -26.31 -17.64
C TRP A 7 28.98 -25.36 -17.28
N CYS A 8 29.26 -24.06 -17.21
CA CYS A 8 28.23 -23.04 -17.02
C CYS A 8 27.28 -22.99 -18.24
N GLN A 9 25.97 -23.01 -17.99
CA GLN A 9 24.94 -23.00 -19.04
C GLN A 9 24.46 -21.59 -19.41
N VAL A 10 25.08 -20.55 -18.85
CA VAL A 10 24.68 -19.14 -19.07
C VAL A 10 25.24 -18.63 -20.40
N PRO A 11 24.42 -18.01 -21.28
CA PRO A 11 24.88 -17.42 -22.54
C PRO A 11 26.12 -16.54 -22.38
N HIS A 12 27.04 -16.65 -23.34
CA HIS A 12 28.36 -15.99 -23.37
C HIS A 12 29.33 -16.35 -22.23
N CYS A 13 28.96 -17.20 -21.26
CA CYS A 13 29.91 -17.74 -20.28
C CYS A 13 30.59 -19.01 -20.79
N LYS A 14 31.93 -19.08 -20.65
CA LYS A 14 32.75 -20.26 -21.03
C LYS A 14 33.43 -20.95 -19.84
N ALA A 15 32.98 -20.66 -18.61
CA ALA A 15 33.59 -21.21 -17.39
C ALA A 15 33.20 -22.68 -17.16
N SER A 16 34.15 -23.48 -16.67
CA SER A 16 33.94 -24.89 -16.34
C SER A 16 34.74 -25.32 -15.11
N TYR A 17 34.24 -26.32 -14.38
CA TYR A 17 34.73 -26.70 -13.06
C TYR A 17 34.73 -28.22 -12.86
N GLN A 18 35.74 -28.74 -12.16
CA GLN A 18 35.86 -30.18 -11.82
C GLN A 18 34.88 -30.64 -10.70
N ARG A 19 34.06 -29.73 -10.15
CA ARG A 19 33.11 -30.01 -9.05
C ARG A 19 31.82 -29.22 -9.24
N LYS A 20 30.67 -29.91 -9.14
CA LYS A 20 29.32 -29.31 -9.27
C LYS A 20 29.04 -28.22 -8.23
N GLU A 21 29.66 -28.27 -7.06
CA GLU A 21 29.55 -27.22 -6.03
C GLU A 21 30.24 -25.90 -6.45
N HIS A 22 31.42 -26.00 -7.07
CA HIS A 22 32.15 -24.82 -7.58
C HIS A 22 31.40 -24.19 -8.76
N LEU A 23 30.81 -25.03 -9.62
CA LEU A 23 29.92 -24.55 -10.68
C LEU A 23 28.70 -23.80 -10.10
N ARG A 24 27.95 -24.41 -9.16
CA ARG A 24 26.82 -23.74 -8.49
C ARG A 24 27.19 -22.39 -7.87
N ARG A 25 28.38 -22.28 -7.27
CA ARG A 25 28.90 -21.04 -6.67
C ARG A 25 29.24 -19.97 -7.72
N HIS A 26 29.60 -20.39 -8.94
CA HIS A 26 29.81 -19.50 -10.09
C HIS A 26 28.50 -19.13 -10.79
N GLU A 27 27.55 -20.07 -10.93
CA GLU A 27 26.21 -19.80 -11.47
C GLU A 27 25.46 -18.77 -10.62
N ALA A 28 25.61 -18.83 -9.29
CA ALA A 28 25.15 -17.81 -8.35
C ALA A 28 25.84 -16.42 -8.48
N GLN A 29 26.80 -16.24 -9.40
CA GLN A 29 27.35 -14.93 -9.80
C GLN A 29 26.69 -14.39 -11.09
N HIS A 30 26.02 -15.25 -11.86
CA HIS A 30 25.19 -14.88 -13.01
C HIS A 30 23.74 -14.65 -12.60
N THR A 31 23.21 -15.47 -11.67
CA THR A 31 21.94 -15.18 -10.99
C THR A 31 22.09 -13.85 -10.27
N GLN A 32 21.45 -12.80 -10.78
CA GLN A 32 21.80 -11.44 -10.42
C GLN A 32 21.54 -11.14 -8.95
N GLN A 33 22.62 -11.00 -8.16
CA GLN A 33 22.58 -10.01 -7.10
C GLN A 33 22.47 -8.65 -7.79
N GLN A 34 21.23 -8.16 -7.85
CA GLN A 34 20.82 -6.90 -8.46
C GLN A 34 21.88 -5.83 -8.25
N LEU A 35 22.40 -5.28 -9.36
CA LEU A 35 23.43 -4.24 -9.32
C LEU A 35 22.90 -3.09 -8.45
N ARG A 36 23.55 -2.84 -7.31
CA ARG A 36 23.21 -1.70 -6.46
C ARG A 36 23.66 -0.45 -7.21
N GLN A 37 22.72 0.17 -7.92
CA GLN A 37 22.93 1.47 -8.56
C GLN A 37 22.92 2.56 -7.49
N CYS A 38 23.79 3.55 -7.63
CA CYS A 38 23.76 4.73 -6.80
C CYS A 38 22.51 5.58 -7.12
N PRO A 39 21.74 6.05 -6.12
CA PRO A 39 20.62 6.96 -6.37
C PRO A 39 21.08 8.37 -6.78
N ALA A 40 22.35 8.72 -6.51
CA ALA A 40 22.93 10.04 -6.74
C ALA A 40 23.99 10.08 -7.88
N CYS A 41 24.26 8.97 -8.57
CA CYS A 41 25.06 8.93 -9.81
C CYS A 41 24.85 7.61 -10.58
N THR A 42 25.36 7.52 -11.81
CA THR A 42 25.16 6.36 -12.70
C THR A 42 25.94 5.09 -12.34
N GLN A 43 26.71 5.08 -11.25
CA GLN A 43 27.60 3.97 -10.89
C GLN A 43 26.83 2.75 -10.36
N LYS A 44 27.21 1.54 -10.84
CA LYS A 44 26.51 0.26 -10.58
C LYS A 44 27.44 -0.76 -9.94
N PHE A 45 27.07 -1.26 -8.75
CA PHE A 45 27.96 -2.07 -7.91
C PHE A 45 27.47 -3.51 -7.75
N ARG A 46 28.33 -4.49 -8.10
CA ARG A 46 28.08 -5.94 -7.93
C ARG A 46 28.18 -6.44 -6.49
N ARG A 47 28.63 -5.60 -5.54
CA ARG A 47 28.81 -5.98 -4.12
C ARG A 47 28.39 -4.85 -3.20
N SER A 48 27.73 -5.19 -2.09
CA SER A 48 27.27 -4.24 -1.07
C SER A 48 28.39 -3.55 -0.30
N ASP A 49 29.59 -4.14 -0.22
CA ASP A 49 30.75 -3.49 0.39
C ASP A 49 31.39 -2.43 -0.53
N THR A 50 31.48 -2.69 -1.84
CA THR A 50 31.91 -1.67 -2.81
C THR A 50 30.90 -0.53 -2.97
N PHE A 51 29.60 -0.85 -2.94
CA PHE A 51 28.53 0.15 -2.96
C PHE A 51 28.62 1.09 -1.75
N ARG A 52 28.72 0.53 -0.54
CA ARG A 52 28.81 1.30 0.71
C ARG A 52 30.06 2.18 0.77
N ARG A 53 31.23 1.71 0.31
CA ARG A 53 32.43 2.56 0.24
C ARG A 53 32.25 3.71 -0.76
N HIS A 54 31.51 3.51 -1.85
CA HIS A 54 31.18 4.59 -2.78
C HIS A 54 30.20 5.60 -2.17
N MET A 55 29.14 5.15 -1.49
CA MET A 55 28.22 6.03 -0.74
C MET A 55 28.97 6.89 0.28
N GLN A 56 29.85 6.27 1.07
CA GLN A 56 30.62 6.94 2.12
C GLN A 56 31.66 7.91 1.53
N ASN A 57 32.43 7.52 0.51
CA ASN A 57 33.56 8.32 0.00
C ASN A 57 33.17 9.37 -1.06
N ILE A 58 32.05 9.20 -1.77
CA ILE A 58 31.64 10.08 -2.88
C ILE A 58 30.39 10.91 -2.52
N HIS A 59 29.53 10.40 -1.64
CA HIS A 59 28.26 11.04 -1.29
C HIS A 59 28.10 11.33 0.22
N GLY A 60 29.09 10.99 1.06
CA GLY A 60 29.09 11.27 2.50
C GLY A 60 28.10 10.46 3.36
N VAL A 61 27.28 9.60 2.74
CA VAL A 61 26.18 8.90 3.42
C VAL A 61 26.73 7.81 4.36
N ASN A 62 26.40 7.94 5.66
CA ASN A 62 26.87 7.06 6.75
C ASN A 62 25.74 6.24 7.43
N ASP A 63 24.60 6.06 6.75
CA ASP A 63 23.46 5.32 7.30
C ASP A 63 23.68 3.80 7.36
N MET A 64 24.30 3.36 8.44
CA MET A 64 24.05 2.10 9.18
C MET A 64 24.92 2.13 10.46
N PRO A 65 24.43 1.69 11.62
CA PRO A 65 25.21 1.75 12.87
C PRO A 65 26.51 0.95 12.78
N ASP A 66 27.59 1.50 13.33
CA ASP A 66 28.91 0.88 13.36
C ASP A 66 28.93 -0.35 14.30
N ILE A 67 28.89 -1.55 13.70
CA ILE A 67 28.83 -2.82 14.43
C ILE A 67 30.24 -3.23 14.87
N LYS A 68 30.72 -2.57 15.92
CA LYS A 68 32.06 -2.79 16.52
C LYS A 68 32.31 -4.24 16.97
N HIS A 69 31.26 -5.05 17.17
CA HIS A 69 31.38 -6.43 17.66
C HIS A 69 30.47 -7.44 16.94
N ALA A 70 31.06 -8.55 16.49
CA ALA A 70 30.32 -9.74 16.05
C ALA A 70 29.65 -10.46 17.24
N CYS A 71 28.44 -10.99 17.01
CA CYS A 71 27.69 -11.79 17.98
C CYS A 71 28.46 -13.04 18.41
N ALA A 72 28.16 -13.55 19.61
CA ALA A 72 28.88 -14.68 20.23
C ALA A 72 28.91 -15.93 19.34
N HIS A 73 27.80 -16.24 18.66
CA HIS A 73 27.74 -17.39 17.76
C HIS A 73 28.65 -17.21 16.53
N CYS A 74 28.54 -16.08 15.81
CA CYS A 74 29.41 -15.80 14.66
C CYS A 74 30.89 -15.77 15.07
N ARG A 75 31.20 -15.18 16.24
CA ARG A 75 32.54 -15.12 16.83
C ARG A 75 33.08 -16.53 17.13
N LYS A 76 32.31 -17.38 17.82
CA LYS A 76 32.69 -18.77 18.15
C LYS A 76 32.93 -19.63 16.91
N GLN A 77 32.14 -19.44 15.85
CA GLN A 77 32.32 -20.12 14.56
C GLN A 77 33.33 -19.44 13.61
N LYS A 78 34.01 -18.36 14.04
CA LYS A 78 34.92 -17.54 13.20
C LYS A 78 34.28 -17.10 11.85
N SER A 79 32.97 -16.93 11.84
CA SER A 79 32.19 -16.61 10.63
C SER A 79 31.77 -15.14 10.61
N ARG A 80 31.58 -14.56 9.41
CA ARG A 80 31.25 -13.14 9.28
C ARG A 80 29.85 -12.86 9.82
N CYS A 81 29.79 -12.07 10.88
CA CYS A 81 28.54 -11.44 11.33
C CYS A 81 28.15 -10.36 10.30
N GLN A 82 26.86 -10.28 9.98
CA GLN A 82 26.30 -9.28 9.05
C GLN A 82 25.49 -8.18 9.76
N GLY A 83 25.36 -8.25 11.08
CA GLY A 83 24.48 -7.36 11.85
C GLY A 83 23.02 -7.78 11.85
N GLY A 84 22.21 -6.93 12.50
CA GLY A 84 20.81 -7.21 12.85
C GLY A 84 20.66 -7.94 14.19
N PRO A 85 19.59 -7.67 14.95
CA PRO A 85 19.08 -8.54 16.01
C PRO A 85 17.76 -9.21 15.56
N PRO A 86 17.71 -10.54 15.29
CA PRO A 86 18.83 -11.48 15.18
C PRO A 86 19.76 -11.20 14.00
N CYS A 87 20.97 -11.77 14.06
CA CYS A 87 21.93 -11.59 12.99
C CYS A 87 21.52 -12.37 11.74
N ASN A 88 21.73 -11.82 10.54
CA ASN A 88 21.29 -12.46 9.29
C ASN A 88 21.84 -13.90 9.08
N ASN A 89 23.07 -14.16 9.54
CA ASN A 89 23.71 -15.50 9.53
C ASN A 89 23.11 -16.45 10.60
N CYS A 90 22.61 -15.89 11.69
CA CYS A 90 21.95 -16.59 12.80
C CYS A 90 20.53 -17.01 12.39
N LEU A 91 19.75 -16.05 11.87
CA LEU A 91 18.39 -16.22 11.37
C LEU A 91 18.31 -17.31 10.29
N ARG A 92 19.17 -17.24 9.26
CA ARG A 92 19.28 -18.23 8.17
C ARG A 92 19.62 -19.66 8.62
N ARG A 93 19.99 -19.85 9.88
CA ARG A 93 20.41 -21.14 10.45
C ARG A 93 19.55 -21.59 11.64
N GLY A 94 18.45 -20.90 11.92
CA GLY A 94 17.49 -21.29 12.96
C GLY A 94 18.06 -21.29 14.39
N ILE A 95 18.98 -20.36 14.69
CA ILE A 95 19.75 -20.35 15.95
C ILE A 95 19.69 -19.00 16.66
N HIS A 96 19.46 -19.06 17.98
CA HIS A 96 19.42 -17.92 18.89
C HIS A 96 20.68 -17.04 18.75
N CYS A 97 20.47 -15.76 18.49
CA CYS A 97 21.50 -14.76 18.30
C CYS A 97 21.74 -13.99 19.59
N SER A 98 23.00 -13.86 20.01
CA SER A 98 23.39 -13.00 21.16
C SER A 98 23.29 -11.48 20.88
N LEU A 99 22.41 -11.07 19.97
CA LEU A 99 22.01 -9.68 19.71
C LEU A 99 20.49 -9.51 19.88
N GLU A 100 19.72 -10.60 19.93
CA GLU A 100 18.32 -10.56 20.35
C GLU A 100 18.27 -10.07 21.80
N ARG A 101 17.52 -8.98 22.05
CA ARG A 101 17.18 -8.60 23.42
C ARG A 101 16.05 -9.51 23.87
N ARG A 102 16.21 -10.17 25.02
CA ARG A 102 15.08 -10.81 25.70
C ARG A 102 14.23 -9.73 26.38
N PRO A 103 12.91 -9.92 26.50
CA PRO A 103 12.15 -9.29 27.58
C PRO A 103 12.77 -9.71 28.92
N GLU A 104 13.03 -8.75 29.80
CA GLU A 104 13.62 -9.03 31.12
C GLU A 104 12.53 -9.53 32.07
N THR A 105 12.67 -10.77 32.52
CA THR A 105 11.84 -11.37 33.58
C THR A 105 12.74 -11.64 34.80
N PRO A 106 12.61 -10.87 35.89
CA PRO A 106 13.34 -11.14 37.12
C PRO A 106 12.80 -12.38 37.85
N PRO A 107 13.65 -13.16 38.55
CA PRO A 107 13.20 -14.20 39.48
C PRO A 107 12.62 -13.59 40.78
N VAL A 108 11.85 -14.38 41.51
CA VAL A 108 11.13 -13.98 42.74
C VAL A 108 11.66 -14.75 43.94
N ASP A 109 11.82 -14.05 45.08
CA ASP A 109 11.75 -14.60 46.44
C ASP A 109 11.17 -13.51 47.39
N PRO A 110 10.45 -13.87 48.48
CA PRO A 110 9.73 -12.93 49.37
C PRO A 110 10.50 -12.60 50.68
N PRO A 111 10.04 -11.66 51.56
CA PRO A 111 8.82 -10.83 51.55
C PRO A 111 9.19 -9.30 51.42
N ASP A 112 8.58 -8.24 52.00
CA ASP A 112 7.56 -7.98 53.05
C ASP A 112 6.93 -6.56 52.85
N PRO A 113 5.88 -6.11 53.59
CA PRO A 113 5.15 -4.85 53.36
C PRO A 113 5.59 -3.69 54.29
N PRO A 114 5.00 -2.46 54.23
CA PRO A 114 4.00 -1.89 53.31
C PRO A 114 4.59 -0.72 52.46
N ARG A 115 3.89 0.14 51.69
CA ARG A 115 2.51 0.67 51.80
C ARG A 115 2.00 1.26 50.47
N MET A 116 0.68 1.17 50.29
CA MET A 116 -0.13 1.66 49.16
C MET A 116 0.26 3.03 48.56
N LEU A 117 0.37 3.07 47.23
CA LEU A 117 -0.29 4.07 46.39
C LEU A 117 -0.80 3.37 45.12
N GLN A 118 -2.08 3.48 44.79
CA GLN A 118 -2.67 2.74 43.66
C GLN A 118 -2.70 3.61 42.39
N SER A 119 -1.98 3.18 41.36
CA SER A 119 -2.23 3.62 39.98
C SER A 119 -3.38 2.79 39.37
N PRO A 120 -4.17 3.34 38.44
CA PRO A 120 -5.14 2.55 37.67
C PRO A 120 -4.45 1.41 36.91
N PRO A 121 -5.11 0.25 36.72
CA PRO A 121 -4.54 -0.85 35.95
C PRO A 121 -4.38 -0.44 34.47
N ALA A 122 -3.19 -0.63 33.93
CA ALA A 122 -2.98 -0.59 32.48
C ALA A 122 -3.79 -1.71 31.81
N ARG A 123 -4.41 -1.42 30.66
CA ARG A 123 -5.03 -2.46 29.84
C ARG A 123 -3.96 -3.35 29.21
N PRO A 124 -4.22 -4.66 29.02
CA PRO A 124 -3.34 -5.49 28.21
C PRO A 124 -3.46 -5.08 26.74
N GLU A 125 -2.35 -4.64 26.14
CA GLU A 125 -2.29 -4.13 24.75
C GLU A 125 -2.72 -5.17 23.69
N THR A 126 -2.75 -6.45 24.06
CA THR A 126 -3.22 -7.56 23.20
C THR A 126 -4.72 -7.49 22.88
N ASP A 127 -5.55 -7.04 23.83
CA ASP A 127 -7.03 -7.02 23.67
C ASP A 127 -7.48 -6.03 22.57
N GLU A 128 -6.79 -4.89 22.44
CA GLU A 128 -7.13 -3.88 21.45
C GLU A 128 -6.69 -4.30 20.03
N SER A 129 -5.58 -5.03 19.87
CA SER A 129 -5.12 -5.56 18.58
C SER A 129 -6.09 -6.60 18.00
N ASP A 130 -6.50 -7.60 18.80
CA ASP A 130 -7.46 -8.63 18.36
C ASP A 130 -8.83 -8.02 18.03
N GLN A 131 -9.27 -7.04 18.82
CA GLN A 131 -10.54 -6.33 18.58
C GLN A 131 -10.50 -5.49 17.29
N GLU A 132 -9.37 -4.88 16.92
CA GLU A 132 -9.25 -4.18 15.63
C GLU A 132 -9.26 -5.16 14.45
N SER A 133 -8.51 -6.26 14.53
CA SER A 133 -8.53 -7.31 13.48
C SER A 133 -9.94 -7.86 13.21
N HIS A 134 -10.75 -8.03 14.25
CA HIS A 134 -12.15 -8.43 14.13
C HIS A 134 -13.00 -7.45 13.28
N PHE A 135 -12.90 -6.15 13.54
CA PHE A 135 -13.68 -5.15 12.80
C PHE A 135 -13.14 -4.91 11.37
N ILE A 136 -11.83 -5.05 11.14
CA ILE A 136 -11.28 -5.09 9.78
C ILE A 136 -11.81 -6.30 8.98
N GLY A 137 -11.99 -7.45 9.65
CA GLY A 137 -12.69 -8.61 9.07
C GLY A 137 -14.13 -8.28 8.65
N ILE A 138 -14.88 -7.56 9.50
CA ILE A 138 -16.24 -7.09 9.19
C ILE A 138 -16.24 -6.12 8.00
N TYR A 139 -15.29 -5.18 7.91
CA TYR A 139 -15.14 -4.28 6.76
C TYR A 139 -15.02 -5.06 5.43
N PHE A 140 -14.14 -6.06 5.38
CA PHE A 140 -13.90 -6.85 4.17
C PHE A 140 -15.06 -7.76 3.76
N ASN A 141 -15.96 -8.10 4.70
CA ASN A 141 -17.09 -8.98 4.46
C ASN A 141 -18.38 -8.20 4.15
N GLU A 142 -18.66 -7.12 4.87
CA GLU A 142 -19.95 -6.40 4.79
C GLU A 142 -19.90 -5.14 3.89
N PHE A 143 -18.76 -4.44 3.81
CA PHE A 143 -18.65 -3.15 3.10
C PHE A 143 -17.90 -3.28 1.77
N HIS A 144 -16.72 -3.92 1.79
CA HIS A 144 -15.86 -4.07 0.61
C HIS A 144 -16.59 -4.66 -0.63
N PRO A 145 -17.55 -5.60 -0.53
CA PRO A 145 -18.32 -6.09 -1.70
C PRO A 145 -19.21 -5.07 -2.42
N ARG A 146 -19.38 -3.84 -1.89
CA ARG A 146 -20.06 -2.71 -2.55
C ARG A 146 -19.11 -1.57 -2.92
N TRP A 147 -17.92 -1.56 -2.32
CA TRP A 147 -16.87 -0.57 -2.48
C TRP A 147 -15.48 -1.25 -2.57
N PRO A 148 -15.22 -2.09 -3.60
CA PRO A 148 -14.01 -2.89 -3.71
C PRO A 148 -12.82 -2.08 -4.24
N PHE A 149 -12.31 -1.13 -3.45
CA PHE A 149 -11.20 -0.24 -3.80
C PHE A 149 -10.01 -0.27 -2.83
N VAL A 150 -9.93 -1.31 -1.97
CA VAL A 150 -8.78 -1.61 -1.12
C VAL A 150 -8.48 -3.10 -1.23
N HIS A 151 -7.36 -3.47 -1.86
CA HIS A 151 -7.08 -4.88 -2.19
C HIS A 151 -6.80 -5.75 -0.96
N LYS A 152 -7.69 -6.72 -0.69
CA LYS A 152 -7.60 -7.63 0.48
C LYS A 152 -6.34 -8.51 0.47
N GLY A 153 -5.81 -8.89 -0.70
CA GLY A 153 -4.64 -9.76 -0.82
C GLY A 153 -3.28 -9.07 -0.58
N SER A 154 -3.25 -7.73 -0.52
CA SER A 154 -2.01 -6.96 -0.22
C SER A 154 -2.09 -6.17 1.09
N PHE A 155 -3.29 -5.95 1.62
CA PHE A 155 -3.49 -5.33 2.93
C PHE A 155 -2.87 -6.16 4.06
N GLY A 156 -2.10 -5.54 4.96
CA GLY A 156 -1.43 -6.23 6.07
C GLY A 156 -0.74 -5.30 7.07
N ASP A 157 0.13 -5.86 7.92
CA ASP A 157 0.68 -5.24 9.15
C ASP A 157 1.44 -3.91 8.97
N HIS A 158 1.73 -3.49 7.74
CA HIS A 158 2.54 -2.31 7.40
C HIS A 158 1.72 -1.19 6.73
N GLU A 159 0.39 -1.32 6.71
CA GLU A 159 -0.51 -0.34 6.10
C GLU A 159 -0.53 1.01 6.80
N ALA A 160 -0.88 2.05 6.04
CA ALA A 160 -0.94 3.41 6.57
C ALA A 160 -1.96 3.49 7.74
N PRO A 161 -1.58 3.97 8.94
CA PRO A 161 -2.47 3.94 10.10
C PRO A 161 -3.82 4.63 9.86
N LEU A 162 -3.85 5.67 9.04
CA LEU A 162 -5.07 6.37 8.64
C LEU A 162 -6.05 5.46 7.85
N LEU A 163 -5.54 4.60 6.97
CA LEU A 163 -6.33 3.64 6.20
C LEU A 163 -6.93 2.58 7.14
N VAL A 164 -6.09 1.98 7.99
CA VAL A 164 -6.52 0.99 8.98
C VAL A 164 -7.62 1.56 9.89
N LYS A 165 -7.46 2.77 10.43
CA LYS A 165 -8.50 3.37 11.28
C LYS A 165 -9.76 3.79 10.51
N SER A 166 -9.66 4.17 9.22
CA SER A 166 -10.84 4.47 8.39
C SER A 166 -11.65 3.21 8.04
N MET A 167 -10.97 2.09 7.78
CA MET A 167 -11.61 0.77 7.63
C MET A 167 -12.23 0.31 8.96
N LEU A 168 -11.57 0.57 10.08
CA LEU A 168 -12.07 0.27 11.44
C LEU A 168 -13.37 1.03 11.77
N VAL A 169 -13.49 2.32 11.40
CA VAL A 169 -14.75 3.07 11.53
C VAL A 169 -15.91 2.35 10.84
N LEU A 170 -15.70 1.93 9.59
CA LEU A 170 -16.71 1.22 8.82
C LEU A 170 -17.01 -0.17 9.39
N GLY A 171 -16.00 -0.92 9.83
CA GLY A 171 -16.19 -2.21 10.52
C GLY A 171 -16.99 -2.09 11.82
N LEU A 172 -16.67 -1.09 12.65
CA LEU A 172 -17.40 -0.75 13.87
C LEU A 172 -18.87 -0.40 13.57
N TRP A 173 -19.13 0.33 12.48
CA TRP A 173 -20.48 0.70 12.06
C TRP A 173 -21.30 -0.48 11.52
N MET A 174 -20.71 -1.26 10.61
CA MET A 174 -21.34 -2.42 9.97
C MET A 174 -21.62 -3.57 10.94
N SER A 175 -20.99 -3.57 12.13
CA SER A 175 -21.37 -4.45 13.25
C SER A 175 -22.83 -4.31 13.70
N LYS A 176 -23.50 -3.20 13.35
CA LYS A 176 -24.91 -2.86 13.69
C LYS A 176 -25.21 -2.79 15.20
N GLN A 177 -24.18 -2.81 16.05
CA GLN A 177 -24.31 -2.67 17.51
C GLN A 177 -24.13 -1.21 17.92
N ARG A 178 -25.12 -0.62 18.61
CA ARG A 178 -25.12 0.80 19.05
C ARG A 178 -23.84 1.22 19.79
N LYS A 179 -23.26 0.35 20.62
CA LYS A 179 -21.99 0.57 21.35
C LYS A 179 -20.81 0.81 20.41
N TYR A 180 -20.71 0.07 19.31
CA TYR A 180 -19.63 0.19 18.33
C TYR A 180 -19.94 1.26 17.27
N GLN A 181 -21.22 1.46 16.91
CA GLN A 181 -21.65 2.59 16.07
C GLN A 181 -21.36 3.96 16.70
N SER A 182 -21.52 4.11 18.02
CA SER A 182 -21.07 5.34 18.73
C SER A 182 -19.56 5.54 18.58
N LYS A 183 -18.75 4.50 18.88
CA LYS A 183 -17.29 4.54 18.71
C LYS A 183 -16.87 4.85 17.28
N ALA A 184 -17.62 4.41 16.27
CA ALA A 184 -17.35 4.73 14.86
C ALA A 184 -17.49 6.22 14.58
N ILE A 185 -18.54 6.88 15.11
CA ILE A 185 -18.73 8.33 15.00
C ILE A 185 -17.60 9.07 15.76
N ASP A 186 -17.29 8.64 16.98
CA ASP A 186 -16.23 9.24 17.80
C ASP A 186 -14.86 9.19 17.08
N LEU A 187 -14.50 8.02 16.54
CA LEU A 187 -13.27 7.81 15.78
C LEU A 187 -13.26 8.57 14.44
N HIS A 188 -14.37 8.64 13.73
CA HIS A 188 -14.51 9.42 12.49
C HIS A 188 -14.26 10.93 12.72
N ASN A 189 -14.77 11.49 13.82
CA ASN A 189 -14.52 12.88 14.19
C ASN A 189 -13.02 13.17 14.46
N VAL A 190 -12.32 12.22 15.10
CA VAL A 190 -10.87 12.28 15.30
C VAL A 190 -10.12 12.15 13.97
N LEU A 191 -10.49 11.20 13.11
CA LEU A 191 -9.84 10.98 11.81
C LEU A 191 -10.00 12.16 10.87
N GLY A 192 -11.21 12.74 10.74
CA GLY A 192 -11.42 13.94 9.93
C GLY A 192 -10.57 15.12 10.41
N SER A 193 -10.30 15.22 11.72
CA SER A 193 -9.42 16.23 12.28
C SER A 193 -7.95 15.94 11.96
N ALA A 194 -7.51 14.68 12.02
CA ALA A 194 -6.15 14.28 11.64
C ALA A 194 -5.88 14.45 10.14
N ILE A 195 -6.85 14.12 9.27
CA ILE A 195 -6.78 14.32 7.80
C ILE A 195 -6.49 15.78 7.47
N ARG A 196 -7.26 16.70 8.07
CA ARG A 196 -7.14 18.15 7.85
C ARG A 196 -5.88 18.78 8.47
N GLN A 197 -5.22 18.09 9.41
CA GLN A 197 -3.91 18.50 9.95
C GLN A 197 -2.73 17.99 9.10
N GLN A 198 -2.97 17.08 8.16
CA GLN A 198 -1.93 16.43 7.34
C GLN A 198 -2.00 16.82 5.86
N THR A 199 -2.67 17.94 5.52
CA THR A 199 -2.80 18.43 4.13
C THR A 199 -1.47 18.47 3.39
N ASP A 200 -0.41 18.93 4.03
CA ASP A 200 0.92 19.08 3.43
C ASP A 200 1.55 17.74 2.97
N ALA A 201 1.00 16.61 3.43
CA ALA A 201 1.42 15.26 3.07
C ALA A 201 0.52 14.58 2.00
N TRP A 202 -0.60 15.18 1.58
CA TRP A 202 -1.54 14.56 0.63
C TRP A 202 -2.26 15.53 -0.33
N ASP A 203 -2.49 16.78 0.07
CA ASP A 203 -3.23 17.79 -0.69
C ASP A 203 -2.34 18.39 -1.79
N ALA A 204 -2.27 17.69 -2.91
CA ALA A 204 -1.52 18.17 -4.07
C ALA A 204 -2.15 19.44 -4.67
N SER A 205 -3.41 19.78 -4.38
CA SER A 205 -4.07 20.97 -4.94
C SER A 205 -3.30 22.26 -4.62
N ILE A 206 -2.79 22.39 -3.39
CA ILE A 206 -2.06 23.56 -2.89
C ILE A 206 -0.54 23.54 -3.19
N ALA A 207 0.05 22.39 -3.53
CA ALA A 207 1.49 22.26 -3.71
C ALA A 207 2.01 22.89 -5.02
N ASP A 208 3.20 23.49 -5.00
CA ASP A 208 3.88 23.94 -6.21
C ASP A 208 4.26 22.76 -7.13
N ALA A 209 4.19 22.99 -8.45
CA ALA A 209 4.18 21.95 -9.49
C ALA A 209 5.51 21.17 -9.68
N SER A 210 6.47 21.30 -8.77
CA SER A 210 7.78 20.63 -8.77
C SER A 210 7.93 19.57 -7.66
N SER A 211 6.99 19.48 -6.71
CA SER A 211 7.18 18.68 -5.48
C SER A 211 6.56 17.27 -5.55
N THR A 212 7.38 16.31 -5.97
CA THR A 212 7.20 14.84 -5.83
C THR A 212 6.10 14.17 -6.66
N CYS A 213 6.51 13.34 -7.63
CA CYS A 213 5.64 12.38 -8.33
C CYS A 213 5.41 11.11 -7.46
N LYS A 214 4.73 11.29 -6.32
CA LYS A 214 4.34 10.20 -5.42
C LYS A 214 2.84 10.25 -5.17
N TRP A 215 2.14 9.15 -5.46
CA TRP A 215 0.71 9.04 -5.19
C TRP A 215 0.50 8.40 -3.80
N PRO A 216 -0.06 9.12 -2.81
CA PRO A 216 -0.26 8.60 -1.47
C PRO A 216 -1.54 7.74 -1.40
N ILE A 217 -1.58 6.64 -2.16
CA ILE A 217 -2.80 5.85 -2.43
C ILE A 217 -3.51 5.42 -1.14
N SER A 218 -2.80 4.86 -0.15
CA SER A 218 -3.41 4.48 1.13
C SER A 218 -4.05 5.65 1.88
N THR A 219 -3.49 6.86 1.76
CA THR A 219 -4.08 8.09 2.34
C THR A 219 -5.32 8.52 1.58
N TYR A 220 -5.31 8.47 0.25
CA TYR A 220 -6.46 8.79 -0.58
C TYR A 220 -7.61 7.79 -0.41
N GLN A 221 -7.31 6.50 -0.31
CA GLN A 221 -8.26 5.47 0.08
C GLN A 221 -8.87 5.77 1.46
N ALA A 222 -8.05 6.14 2.45
CA ALA A 222 -8.53 6.48 3.79
C ALA A 222 -9.46 7.70 3.81
N ILE A 223 -9.12 8.76 3.05
CA ILE A 223 -9.95 9.96 2.89
C ILE A 223 -11.28 9.63 2.19
N LEU A 224 -11.25 8.80 1.14
CA LEU A 224 -12.46 8.38 0.43
C LEU A 224 -13.38 7.53 1.32
N LEU A 225 -12.83 6.63 2.15
CA LEU A 225 -13.59 5.89 3.16
C LEU A 225 -14.20 6.81 4.24
N HIS A 226 -13.47 7.85 4.67
CA HIS A 226 -13.99 8.89 5.57
C HIS A 226 -15.20 9.62 4.95
N ILE A 227 -15.09 10.05 3.69
CA ILE A 227 -16.17 10.76 2.97
C ILE A 227 -17.39 9.84 2.74
N ILE A 228 -17.17 8.56 2.40
CA ILE A 228 -18.25 7.56 2.28
C ILE A 228 -18.96 7.39 3.63
N PHE A 229 -18.23 7.21 4.73
CA PHE A 229 -18.85 7.13 6.06
C PHE A 229 -19.64 8.41 6.41
N ALA A 230 -19.15 9.60 6.04
CA ALA A 230 -19.83 10.86 6.28
C ALA A 230 -21.22 10.93 5.62
N GLY A 231 -21.38 10.37 4.42
CA GLY A 231 -22.69 10.20 3.78
C GLY A 231 -23.55 9.12 4.46
N LEU A 232 -22.96 7.98 4.81
CA LEU A 232 -23.69 6.83 5.38
C LEU A 232 -24.25 7.09 6.79
N TYR A 233 -23.50 7.74 7.71
CA TYR A 233 -24.02 8.01 9.06
C TYR A 233 -25.14 9.05 9.03
N ARG A 234 -25.03 10.06 8.13
CA ARG A 234 -26.11 11.02 7.83
C ARG A 234 -27.29 10.36 7.11
N GLY A 235 -27.09 9.16 6.57
CA GLY A 235 -28.11 8.26 6.04
C GLY A 235 -29.24 7.94 7.03
N GLY A 236 -28.95 7.90 8.33
CA GLY A 236 -29.93 7.47 9.35
C GLY A 236 -29.98 5.96 9.60
N GLY A 237 -29.13 5.17 8.92
CA GLY A 237 -28.82 3.80 9.30
C GLY A 237 -29.71 2.69 8.74
N GLU A 238 -30.49 2.94 7.68
CA GLU A 238 -31.10 1.85 6.89
C GLU A 238 -30.03 1.11 6.05
N LEU A 239 -30.37 -0.09 5.55
CA LEU A 239 -29.37 -1.10 5.16
C LEU A 239 -28.65 -0.84 3.82
N ASP A 240 -29.19 -0.01 2.93
CA ASP A 240 -28.53 0.29 1.66
C ASP A 240 -27.29 1.16 1.90
N LEU A 241 -26.16 0.75 1.31
CA LEU A 241 -24.89 1.48 1.35
C LEU A 241 -24.87 2.67 0.38
N ASP A 242 -26.04 3.30 0.22
CA ASP A 242 -26.29 4.44 -0.65
C ASP A 242 -26.00 5.76 0.08
N LEU A 243 -25.25 6.61 -0.60
CA LEU A 243 -24.84 7.91 -0.08
C LEU A 243 -25.99 8.91 -0.23
N LYS A 244 -26.49 9.47 0.88
CA LYS A 244 -27.44 10.59 0.81
C LYS A 244 -26.75 11.84 0.24
N PRO A 245 -27.43 12.65 -0.59
CA PRO A 245 -26.80 13.74 -1.36
C PRO A 245 -26.48 15.00 -0.53
N SER A 246 -25.92 14.85 0.67
CA SER A 246 -25.55 15.96 1.56
C SER A 246 -24.39 15.62 2.48
N LEU A 247 -23.21 16.19 2.18
CA LEU A 247 -22.05 16.23 3.07
C LEU A 247 -22.11 17.42 4.03
N ALA A 248 -21.29 17.40 5.09
CA ALA A 248 -20.94 18.64 5.78
C ALA A 248 -20.02 19.49 4.89
N PRO A 249 -20.00 20.84 5.02
CA PRO A 249 -19.09 21.69 4.26
C PRO A 249 -17.61 21.29 4.38
N ALA A 250 -17.19 20.80 5.55
CA ALA A 250 -15.81 20.36 5.81
C ALA A 250 -15.47 18.98 5.23
N ASP A 251 -16.45 18.17 4.83
CA ASP A 251 -16.26 16.91 4.11
C ASP A 251 -16.42 17.12 2.59
N ALA A 252 -17.17 18.15 2.18
CA ALA A 252 -17.27 18.60 0.78
C ALA A 252 -15.97 19.31 0.29
N ASP A 253 -15.38 20.21 1.09
CA ASP A 253 -14.04 20.79 0.84
C ASP A 253 -12.97 19.68 0.75
N LEU A 254 -13.07 18.66 1.61
CA LEU A 254 -12.18 17.49 1.59
C LEU A 254 -12.33 16.66 0.30
N LEU A 255 -13.56 16.49 -0.20
CA LEU A 255 -13.84 15.85 -1.49
C LEU A 255 -13.31 16.69 -2.67
N GLU A 256 -13.52 18.01 -2.67
CA GLU A 256 -13.01 18.93 -3.72
C GLU A 256 -11.47 18.85 -3.81
N ARG A 257 -10.77 18.95 -2.67
CA ARG A 257 -9.30 18.81 -2.59
C ARG A 257 -8.82 17.47 -3.10
N LEU A 258 -9.51 16.38 -2.75
CA LEU A 258 -9.14 15.03 -3.20
C LEU A 258 -9.26 14.91 -4.73
N VAL A 259 -10.36 15.40 -5.33
CA VAL A 259 -10.53 15.42 -6.79
C VAL A 259 -9.46 16.26 -7.47
N ILE A 260 -9.25 17.51 -7.02
CA ILE A 260 -8.25 18.41 -7.62
C ILE A 260 -6.85 17.81 -7.49
N SER A 261 -6.53 17.18 -6.35
CA SER A 261 -5.25 16.48 -6.15
C SER A 261 -5.07 15.32 -7.12
N CYS A 262 -6.08 14.46 -7.27
CA CYS A 262 -6.04 13.32 -8.22
C CYS A 262 -5.93 13.79 -9.67
N LYS A 263 -6.63 14.87 -10.06
CA LYS A 263 -6.50 15.48 -11.40
C LYS A 263 -5.10 16.05 -11.63
N LYS A 264 -4.56 16.81 -10.68
CA LYS A 264 -3.24 17.45 -10.77
C LYS A 264 -2.07 16.46 -10.71
N LEU A 265 -2.23 15.34 -10.01
CA LEU A 265 -1.31 14.20 -10.03
C LEU A 265 -1.48 13.29 -11.26
N GLY A 266 -2.44 13.58 -12.14
CA GLY A 266 -2.67 12.86 -13.39
C GLY A 266 -3.22 11.44 -13.21
N MET A 267 -3.82 11.11 -12.06
CA MET A 267 -4.22 9.74 -11.69
C MET A 267 -5.31 9.14 -12.57
N PHE A 268 -6.10 9.97 -13.27
CA PHE A 268 -7.18 9.51 -14.15
C PHE A 268 -6.73 9.18 -15.59
N TYR A 269 -5.45 9.34 -15.92
CA TYR A 269 -4.90 9.10 -17.26
C TYR A 269 -4.03 7.82 -17.27
N TYR A 270 -4.44 6.80 -18.02
CA TYR A 270 -3.84 5.46 -17.95
C TYR A 270 -2.33 5.41 -18.22
N PRO A 271 -1.75 6.15 -19.20
CA PRO A 271 -0.29 6.19 -19.36
C PRO A 271 0.47 6.68 -18.11
N ASN A 272 -0.11 7.59 -17.31
CA ASN A 272 0.50 7.98 -16.03
C ASN A 272 0.45 6.84 -15.01
N ILE A 273 -0.65 6.08 -14.96
CA ILE A 273 -0.80 4.91 -14.08
C ILE A 273 0.23 3.83 -14.48
N LEU A 274 0.41 3.61 -15.78
CA LEU A 274 1.43 2.70 -16.31
C LEU A 274 2.84 3.19 -15.98
N GLU A 275 3.19 4.45 -16.26
CA GLU A 275 4.53 5.00 -15.98
C GLU A 275 4.88 4.95 -14.48
N HIS A 276 3.91 5.26 -13.60
CA HIS A 276 4.09 5.22 -12.15
C HIS A 276 4.51 3.83 -11.64
N TYR A 277 3.99 2.76 -12.25
CA TYR A 277 4.30 1.38 -11.88
C TYR A 277 5.27 0.66 -12.83
N ALA A 278 5.68 1.26 -13.95
CA ALA A 278 6.57 0.67 -14.96
C ALA A 278 7.94 0.25 -14.41
N ASN A 279 8.39 0.90 -13.33
CA ASN A 279 9.68 0.62 -12.69
C ASN A 279 9.60 -0.45 -11.58
N ASN A 280 8.41 -0.99 -11.26
CA ASN A 280 8.26 -2.04 -10.25
C ASN A 280 8.56 -3.44 -10.82
N ILE A 281 9.39 -4.18 -10.09
CA ILE A 281 10.19 -5.30 -10.63
C ILE A 281 9.42 -6.65 -10.67
N VAL A 282 8.13 -6.67 -10.33
CA VAL A 282 7.31 -7.90 -10.31
C VAL A 282 5.95 -7.65 -10.98
N PRO A 283 5.70 -8.16 -12.21
CA PRO A 283 4.49 -7.83 -12.98
C PRO A 283 3.16 -8.08 -12.26
N GLY A 284 3.06 -9.15 -11.45
CA GLY A 284 1.85 -9.44 -10.66
C GLY A 284 1.53 -8.36 -9.61
N PHE A 285 2.55 -7.76 -8.98
CA PHE A 285 2.35 -6.63 -8.07
C PHE A 285 1.99 -5.36 -8.84
N SER A 286 2.61 -5.13 -10.00
CA SER A 286 2.26 -3.99 -10.86
C SER A 286 0.80 -4.05 -11.30
N TRP A 287 0.25 -5.22 -11.65
CA TRP A 287 -1.18 -5.37 -11.96
C TRP A 287 -2.09 -5.01 -10.78
N VAL A 288 -1.80 -5.52 -9.57
CA VAL A 288 -2.55 -5.16 -8.36
C VAL A 288 -2.59 -3.66 -8.16
N SER A 289 -1.43 -2.98 -8.23
CA SER A 289 -1.35 -1.53 -8.01
C SER A 289 -2.03 -0.71 -9.12
N ILE A 290 -2.02 -1.18 -10.37
CA ILE A 290 -2.76 -0.55 -11.48
C ILE A 290 -4.27 -0.65 -11.24
N GLU A 291 -4.79 -1.84 -10.90
CA GLU A 291 -6.22 -2.01 -10.59
C GLU A 291 -6.64 -1.28 -9.31
N ASP A 292 -5.78 -1.19 -8.29
CA ASP A 292 -6.05 -0.45 -7.05
C ASP A 292 -6.29 1.05 -7.32
N VAL A 293 -5.46 1.68 -8.16
CA VAL A 293 -5.68 3.06 -8.63
C VAL A 293 -6.96 3.18 -9.48
N LYS A 294 -7.22 2.25 -10.41
CA LYS A 294 -8.43 2.28 -11.25
C LYS A 294 -9.71 2.13 -10.40
N ARG A 295 -9.71 1.24 -9.41
CA ARG A 295 -10.83 0.98 -8.49
C ARG A 295 -11.03 2.14 -7.53
N PHE A 296 -9.96 2.75 -7.02
CA PHE A 296 -10.02 4.00 -6.28
C PHE A 296 -10.64 5.14 -7.11
N ASN A 297 -10.16 5.37 -8.34
CA ASN A 297 -10.68 6.40 -9.24
C ASN A 297 -12.19 6.23 -9.53
N LEU A 298 -12.64 5.00 -9.75
CA LEU A 298 -14.06 4.68 -9.99
C LEU A 298 -14.92 4.81 -8.73
N ALA A 299 -14.38 4.47 -7.55
CA ALA A 299 -15.05 4.75 -6.28
C ALA A 299 -15.16 6.26 -6.01
N LEU A 300 -14.12 7.04 -6.33
CA LEU A 300 -14.14 8.50 -6.24
C LEU A 300 -15.17 9.12 -7.19
N PHE A 301 -15.25 8.67 -8.44
CA PHE A 301 -16.30 9.09 -9.38
C PHE A 301 -17.71 8.78 -8.85
N ARG A 302 -17.96 7.57 -8.34
CA ARG A 302 -19.24 7.20 -7.70
C ARG A 302 -19.60 8.11 -6.52
N VAL A 303 -18.60 8.51 -5.72
CA VAL A 303 -18.77 9.43 -4.59
C VAL A 303 -19.10 10.86 -5.05
N CYS A 304 -18.34 11.42 -5.99
CA CYS A 304 -18.61 12.74 -6.57
C CYS A 304 -20.03 12.82 -7.14
N ARG A 305 -20.40 11.82 -7.94
CA ARG A 305 -21.73 11.63 -8.53
C ARG A 305 -22.85 11.61 -7.49
N ALA A 306 -22.69 10.84 -6.41
CA ALA A 306 -23.74 10.72 -5.38
C ALA A 306 -23.94 11.98 -4.54
N PHE A 307 -22.91 12.83 -4.42
CA PHE A 307 -22.98 14.12 -3.71
C PHE A 307 -23.18 15.33 -4.64
N GLY A 308 -23.47 15.13 -5.92
CA GLY A 308 -23.77 16.22 -6.84
C GLY A 308 -22.55 17.03 -7.32
N PHE A 309 -21.33 16.51 -7.23
CA PHE A 309 -20.12 17.08 -7.83
C PHE A 309 -20.04 16.85 -9.36
N LEU A 310 -21.20 16.89 -10.02
CA LEU A 310 -21.39 16.85 -11.47
C LEU A 310 -22.09 18.15 -11.87
N ASP A 311 -21.50 18.88 -12.83
CA ASP A 311 -21.82 20.27 -13.17
C ASP A 311 -23.33 20.55 -13.37
N THR A 312 -23.91 21.32 -12.44
CA THR A 312 -25.19 22.00 -12.64
C THR A 312 -24.99 23.23 -13.53
N LYS A 313 -24.85 22.97 -14.84
CA LYS A 313 -24.80 23.91 -15.97
C LYS A 313 -24.93 25.40 -15.61
N GLU A 314 -23.79 26.07 -15.46
CA GLU A 314 -23.46 27.44 -15.93
C GLU A 314 -22.29 27.99 -15.11
N GLY A 315 -21.06 27.81 -15.63
CA GLY A 315 -19.86 28.26 -14.93
C GLY A 315 -18.60 28.17 -15.79
N ILE A 316 -18.43 29.11 -16.73
CA ILE A 316 -17.13 29.27 -17.40
C ILE A 316 -16.13 29.74 -16.33
N ASN A 317 -15.24 28.85 -15.87
CA ASN A 317 -14.10 29.22 -15.06
C ASN A 317 -13.09 29.99 -15.92
N ILE A 318 -13.29 31.31 -16.00
CA ILE A 318 -12.44 32.25 -16.77
C ILE A 318 -11.01 32.32 -16.19
N THR A 319 -10.83 31.93 -14.92
CA THR A 319 -9.51 31.58 -14.37
C THR A 319 -9.21 30.11 -14.61
N GLY A 320 -8.00 29.77 -15.09
CA GLY A 320 -7.54 28.39 -15.34
C GLY A 320 -7.33 27.51 -14.10
N LYS A 321 -8.22 27.60 -13.11
CA LYS A 321 -8.27 26.74 -11.92
C LYS A 321 -8.87 25.38 -12.31
N ILE A 322 -8.25 24.29 -11.86
CA ILE A 322 -8.78 22.93 -12.05
C ILE A 322 -10.14 22.83 -11.35
N SER A 323 -11.16 22.33 -12.07
CA SER A 323 -12.49 22.08 -11.49
C SER A 323 -12.45 20.92 -10.49
N GLY A 324 -13.16 21.09 -9.36
CA GLY A 324 -13.45 20.02 -8.41
C GLY A 324 -14.55 19.05 -8.85
N THR A 325 -15.23 19.30 -9.97
CA THR A 325 -16.15 18.32 -10.57
C THR A 325 -15.37 17.16 -11.21
N LEU A 326 -15.94 15.95 -11.18
CA LEU A 326 -15.33 14.74 -11.75
C LEU A 326 -16.35 14.00 -12.60
N HIS A 327 -16.12 13.98 -13.92
CA HIS A 327 -17.04 13.45 -14.93
C HIS A 327 -16.52 12.14 -15.52
N ALA A 328 -17.40 11.34 -16.14
CA ALA A 328 -17.00 10.10 -16.81
C ALA A 328 -15.96 10.31 -17.94
N CYS A 329 -15.92 11.50 -18.55
CA CYS A 329 -14.92 11.87 -19.57
C CYS A 329 -13.52 12.16 -19.01
N ASP A 330 -13.38 12.41 -17.69
CA ASP A 330 -12.07 12.47 -17.02
C ASP A 330 -11.43 11.06 -16.91
N LEU A 331 -12.23 9.98 -16.95
CA LEU A 331 -11.80 8.60 -16.71
C LEU A 331 -11.12 7.97 -17.94
N GLN A 332 -9.92 8.44 -18.24
CA GLN A 332 -9.11 8.04 -19.40
C GLN A 332 -8.29 6.77 -19.12
N PHE A 333 -8.99 5.69 -18.73
CA PHE A 333 -8.43 4.36 -18.52
C PHE A 333 -9.43 3.25 -18.91
N PRO A 334 -8.96 2.05 -19.32
CA PRO A 334 -9.84 0.94 -19.67
C PRO A 334 -10.63 0.42 -18.46
N PRO A 335 -11.79 -0.25 -18.64
CA PRO A 335 -12.58 -0.81 -17.55
C PRO A 335 -11.78 -1.78 -16.67
N LEU A 336 -12.32 -2.08 -15.50
CA LEU A 336 -11.77 -3.08 -14.58
C LEU A 336 -11.81 -4.46 -15.23
N LYS A 337 -10.77 -5.27 -15.01
CA LYS A 337 -10.63 -6.59 -15.62
C LYS A 337 -10.35 -7.65 -14.56
N ASN A 338 -10.70 -8.90 -14.86
CA ASN A 338 -10.46 -10.08 -14.02
C ASN A 338 -10.83 -9.91 -12.53
N THR A 339 -12.10 -9.63 -12.26
CA THR A 339 -12.68 -9.50 -10.92
C THR A 339 -12.43 -10.70 -9.98
N LEU A 340 -12.14 -11.90 -10.51
CA LEU A 340 -11.73 -13.05 -9.69
C LEU A 340 -10.33 -12.89 -9.12
N LEU A 341 -9.40 -12.37 -9.93
CA LEU A 341 -8.01 -12.12 -9.53
C LEU A 341 -7.93 -11.04 -8.44
N TRP A 342 -8.74 -9.97 -8.55
CA TRP A 342 -8.89 -8.96 -7.50
C TRP A 342 -9.43 -9.51 -6.16
N LYS A 343 -10.09 -10.68 -6.18
CA LYS A 343 -10.68 -11.32 -5.00
C LYS A 343 -9.78 -12.41 -4.40
N ALA A 344 -8.67 -12.77 -5.05
CA ALA A 344 -7.70 -13.72 -4.54
C ALA A 344 -6.90 -13.12 -3.37
N VAL A 345 -6.76 -13.87 -2.28
CA VAL A 345 -5.98 -13.47 -1.09
C VAL A 345 -4.75 -14.34 -0.92
N THR A 346 -4.85 -15.61 -1.30
CA THR A 346 -3.77 -16.59 -1.28
C THR A 346 -3.08 -16.70 -2.65
N LYS A 347 -1.84 -17.21 -2.64
CA LYS A 347 -1.09 -17.51 -3.86
C LYS A 347 -1.82 -18.52 -4.76
N ASP A 348 -2.50 -19.50 -4.17
CA ASP A 348 -3.12 -20.59 -4.91
C ASP A 348 -4.43 -20.13 -5.58
N GLU A 349 -5.21 -19.26 -4.92
CA GLU A 349 -6.32 -18.52 -5.56
C GLU A 349 -5.81 -17.62 -6.69
N TRP A 350 -4.68 -16.94 -6.49
CA TRP A 350 -4.09 -16.06 -7.50
C TRP A 350 -3.66 -16.83 -8.75
N GLU A 351 -2.92 -17.94 -8.58
CA GLU A 351 -2.51 -18.81 -9.69
C GLU A 351 -3.70 -19.52 -10.37
N SER A 352 -4.81 -19.73 -9.65
CA SER A 352 -6.06 -20.25 -10.23
C SER A 352 -6.89 -19.19 -10.98
N ALA A 353 -6.79 -17.91 -10.61
CA ALA A 353 -7.50 -16.80 -11.25
C ALA A 353 -6.68 -16.11 -12.35
N ALA A 354 -5.38 -16.39 -12.45
CA ALA A 354 -4.48 -15.88 -13.47
C ALA A 354 -4.82 -16.45 -14.86
N THR A 355 -5.52 -15.66 -15.68
CA THR A 355 -5.83 -16.01 -17.08
C THR A 355 -4.72 -15.55 -18.02
N ALA A 356 -4.65 -16.14 -19.22
CA ALA A 356 -3.70 -15.72 -20.27
C ALA A 356 -3.88 -14.25 -20.73
N ASP A 357 -4.98 -13.60 -20.38
CA ASP A 357 -5.20 -12.17 -20.62
C ASP A 357 -4.49 -11.26 -19.61
N MET A 358 -3.87 -11.81 -18.54
CA MET A 358 -2.94 -11.05 -17.71
C MET A 358 -1.78 -10.48 -18.55
N ASP A 359 -1.18 -11.30 -19.40
CA ASP A 359 -0.01 -10.95 -20.22
C ASP A 359 -0.33 -9.91 -21.33
N ARG A 360 -1.61 -9.55 -21.53
CA ARG A 360 -1.98 -8.43 -22.41
C ARG A 360 -1.79 -7.06 -21.77
N HIS A 361 -1.59 -6.97 -20.47
CA HIS A 361 -1.24 -5.72 -19.78
C HIS A 361 0.25 -5.42 -19.98
N SER A 362 0.68 -5.32 -21.24
CA SER A 362 1.97 -4.71 -21.54
C SER A 362 1.93 -3.26 -21.09
N ILE A 363 3.00 -2.82 -20.42
CA ILE A 363 3.21 -1.42 -20.06
C ILE A 363 3.28 -0.53 -21.33
N ASP A 364 3.54 -1.15 -22.49
CA ASP A 364 3.62 -0.50 -23.79
C ASP A 364 2.26 -0.32 -24.51
N ASP A 365 1.14 -0.89 -24.01
CA ASP A 365 -0.20 -0.74 -24.62
C ASP A 365 -1.17 0.06 -23.72
N PRO A 366 -1.43 1.35 -24.04
CA PRO A 366 -2.35 2.18 -23.28
C PRO A 366 -3.84 1.96 -23.60
N LEU A 367 -4.19 1.06 -24.53
CA LEU A 367 -5.58 0.67 -24.87
C LEU A 367 -6.58 1.84 -25.04
N PRO A 368 -6.27 2.92 -25.79
CA PRO A 368 -7.06 4.15 -25.82
C PRO A 368 -8.47 4.00 -26.40
N GLN A 369 -8.74 2.91 -27.13
CA GLN A 369 -10.08 2.59 -27.65
C GLN A 369 -11.00 2.00 -26.57
N GLU A 370 -10.44 1.38 -25.52
CA GLU A 370 -11.22 0.76 -24.44
C GLU A 370 -11.53 1.72 -23.27
N TRP A 371 -11.07 2.98 -23.31
CA TRP A 371 -11.22 3.90 -22.18
C TRP A 371 -12.67 4.23 -21.83
N ILE A 372 -12.97 4.32 -20.53
CA ILE A 372 -14.30 4.65 -19.99
C ILE A 372 -14.80 6.00 -20.52
N SER A 373 -13.88 6.96 -20.71
CA SER A 373 -14.14 8.26 -21.36
C SER A 373 -14.82 8.15 -22.73
N ASN A 374 -14.60 7.07 -23.48
CA ASN A 374 -15.18 6.87 -24.82
C ASN A 374 -16.66 6.49 -24.78
N SER A 375 -17.20 6.18 -23.60
CA SER A 375 -18.62 5.88 -23.35
C SER A 375 -19.22 6.78 -22.26
N ALA A 376 -18.62 7.96 -22.03
CA ALA A 376 -18.98 8.86 -20.94
C ALA A 376 -20.50 9.13 -20.84
N ASP A 377 -21.15 9.44 -21.96
CA ASP A 377 -22.61 9.71 -22.01
C ASP A 377 -23.45 8.55 -21.47
N VAL A 378 -23.02 7.30 -21.71
CA VAL A 378 -23.70 6.09 -21.23
C VAL A 378 -23.39 5.85 -19.75
N VAL A 379 -22.13 6.06 -19.34
CA VAL A 379 -21.68 5.87 -17.95
C VAL A 379 -22.39 6.86 -17.01
N GLU A 380 -22.56 8.11 -17.43
CA GLU A 380 -23.31 9.11 -16.64
C GLU A 380 -24.79 8.73 -16.49
N LEU A 381 -25.39 8.06 -17.47
CA LEU A 381 -26.78 7.58 -17.39
C LEU A 381 -26.95 6.31 -16.53
N VAL A 382 -25.93 5.44 -16.43
CA VAL A 382 -26.10 4.06 -15.93
C VAL A 382 -25.64 3.82 -14.48
N VAL A 383 -24.71 4.61 -13.93
CA VAL A 383 -24.07 4.33 -12.61
C VAL A 383 -24.95 4.72 -11.40
N THR A 384 -26.24 4.39 -11.44
CA THR A 384 -27.14 4.37 -10.26
C THR A 384 -27.51 2.92 -9.93
N GLY A 385 -26.89 2.37 -8.87
CA GLY A 385 -27.29 1.10 -8.25
C GLY A 385 -26.44 -0.15 -8.59
N PHE A 386 -25.56 -0.10 -9.59
CA PHE A 386 -24.71 -1.26 -9.94
C PHE A 386 -23.46 -1.41 -9.05
N PRO A 387 -22.97 -2.64 -8.81
CA PRO A 387 -21.65 -2.89 -8.22
C PRO A 387 -20.52 -2.45 -9.16
N LEU A 388 -19.30 -2.37 -8.62
CA LEU A 388 -18.08 -1.96 -9.33
C LEU A 388 -17.37 -3.10 -10.10
N ASP A 389 -18.04 -4.23 -10.35
CA ASP A 389 -17.44 -5.50 -10.78
C ASP A 389 -18.05 -6.06 -12.07
#